data_AF-A0A1F4XQY0-F1
#
_entry.id   AF-A0A1F4XQY0-F1
#
_cell.length_a   1.000
_cell.length_b   1.000
_cell.length_c   1.000
_cell.angle_alpha   90.00
_cell.angle_beta   90.00
_cell.angle_gamma   90.00
#
_symmetry.space_group_name_H-M   'P 1'
#
loop_
_entity.id
_entity.type
_entity.pdbx_description
1 polymer ?
#
loop_
_entity_poly.entity_id
_entity_poly.type
_entity_poly.pdbx_seq_one_letter_code
_entity_poly.pdbx_strand_id
1 'polypeptide(L)' 'MLTGNLTGNLSFDKLKTDVKQCVVDMRATQTDAKNKNPSALIADVTVAASQWPQFQGFDVYETEAVVREILEAA' A
#
# COMPACT_ATOMS: atom_id res chain seq x y z
N MET A 1 27.35 20.82 6.09
CA MET A 1 26.05 20.36 6.59
C MET A 1 25.10 20.31 5.40
N LEU A 2 24.89 19.13 4.82
CA LEU A 2 24.00 18.91 3.67
C LEU A 2 23.33 17.54 3.85
N THR A 3 22.64 17.35 4.97
CA THR A 3 21.72 16.22 5.18
C THR A 3 20.31 16.72 4.93
N GLY A 4 20.11 17.29 3.75
CA GLY A 4 18.79 17.64 3.26
C GLY A 4 18.39 16.59 2.24
N ASN A 5 17.23 15.97 2.44
CA ASN A 5 16.43 15.37 1.37
C ASN A 5 16.71 13.92 0.94
N LEU A 6 17.01 13.00 1.86
CA LEU A 6 16.92 11.55 1.61
C LEU A 6 15.72 10.88 2.30
N THR A 7 15.20 11.49 3.36
CA THR A 7 14.13 10.89 4.17
C THR A 7 12.81 10.76 3.41
N GLY A 8 12.48 11.70 2.52
CA GLY A 8 11.24 11.64 1.73
C GLY A 8 11.20 10.51 0.70
N ASN A 9 12.34 10.20 0.08
CA ASN A 9 12.40 9.16 -0.97
C ASN A 9 12.47 7.75 -0.37
N LEU A 10 13.17 7.59 0.76
CA LEU A 10 13.21 6.33 1.52
C LEU A 10 11.83 5.93 2.07
N SER A 11 11.06 6.90 2.56
CA SER A 11 9.70 6.65 3.07
C SER A 11 8.74 6.21 1.97
N PHE A 12 8.87 6.74 0.76
CA PHE A 12 7.99 6.40 -0.37
C PHE A 12 8.31 5.03 -0.99
N ASP A 13 9.58 4.69 -1.14
CA ASP A 13 10.02 3.36 -1.61
C ASP A 13 9.63 2.26 -0.60
N LYS A 14 9.76 2.58 0.69
CA LYS A 14 9.27 1.74 1.79
C LYS A 14 7.76 1.58 1.75
N LEU A 15 7.00 2.67 1.60
CA LEU A 15 5.54 2.64 1.45
C LEU A 15 5.12 1.75 0.29
N LYS A 16 5.73 1.90 -0.89
CA LYS A 16 5.48 1.03 -2.06
C LYS A 16 5.75 -0.44 -1.78
N THR A 17 6.85 -0.74 -1.10
CA THR A 17 7.21 -2.12 -0.74
C THR A 17 6.24 -2.71 0.26
N ASP A 18 5.88 -1.95 1.30
CA ASP A 18 4.94 -2.35 2.33
C ASP A 18 3.52 -2.53 1.75
N VAL A 19 3.08 -1.64 0.85
CA VAL A 19 1.81 -1.80 0.10
C VAL A 19 1.84 -3.05 -0.77
N LYS A 20 2.91 -3.28 -1.55
CA LYS A 20 3.05 -4.51 -2.37
C LYS A 20 2.93 -5.75 -1.52
N GLN A 21 3.60 -5.77 -0.36
CA GLN A 21 3.53 -6.91 0.55
C GLN A 21 2.12 -7.09 1.12
N CYS A 22 1.45 -6.01 1.51
CA CYS A 22 0.06 -6.04 1.96
C CYS A 22 -0.88 -6.58 0.87
N VAL A 23 -0.72 -6.15 -0.38
CA VAL A 23 -1.49 -6.66 -1.53
C VAL A 23 -1.26 -8.16 -1.73
N VAL A 24 -0.01 -8.64 -1.65
CA VAL A 24 0.31 -10.07 -1.79
C VAL A 24 -0.28 -10.90 -0.64
N ASP A 25 -0.18 -10.42 0.60
CA ASP A 25 -0.71 -11.10 1.78
C ASP A 25 -2.25 -11.15 1.78
N MET A 26 -2.88 -10.03 1.41
CA MET A 26 -4.34 -9.94 1.18
C MET A 26 -4.81 -10.85 0.05
N ARG A 27 -4.03 -10.97 -1.03
CA ARG A 27 -4.32 -11.92 -2.13
C ARG A 27 -4.12 -13.37 -1.70
N ALA A 28 -3.20 -13.65 -0.77
CA ALA A 28 -2.95 -15.00 -0.25
C ALA A 28 -4.01 -15.45 0.78
N THR A 29 -4.52 -14.52 1.59
CA THR A 29 -5.55 -14.78 2.61
C THR A 29 -6.97 -14.85 2.03
N GLN A 30 -7.23 -14.19 0.89
CA GLN A 30 -8.51 -14.33 0.19
C GLN A 30 -8.55 -15.63 -0.62
N THR A 31 -9.05 -16.71 0.01
CA THR A 31 -8.88 -18.08 -0.47
C THR A 31 -9.64 -18.44 -1.76
N ASP A 32 -10.69 -17.75 -2.19
CA ASP A 32 -11.40 -18.14 -3.44
C ASP A 32 -12.31 -17.04 -4.01
N ALA A 33 -11.73 -15.91 -4.44
CA ALA A 33 -12.43 -14.95 -5.28
C ALA A 33 -11.51 -14.52 -6.42
N LYS A 34 -11.58 -15.19 -7.58
CA LYS A 34 -11.09 -14.58 -8.82
C LYS A 34 -11.74 -13.20 -8.96
N ASN A 35 -10.96 -12.12 -8.83
CA ASN A 35 -11.36 -10.74 -9.11
C ASN A 35 -12.45 -10.16 -8.20
N LYS A 36 -12.15 -9.90 -6.91
CA LYS A 36 -12.77 -8.70 -6.32
C LYS A 36 -12.45 -7.52 -7.24
N ASN A 37 -13.45 -6.70 -7.57
CA ASN A 37 -13.26 -5.48 -8.36
C ASN A 37 -12.00 -4.75 -7.86
N PRO A 38 -11.13 -4.24 -8.74
CA PRO A 38 -9.91 -3.55 -8.31
C PRO A 38 -10.24 -2.46 -7.27
N SER A 39 -11.36 -1.78 -7.41
CA SER A 39 -11.88 -0.82 -6.42
C SER A 39 -12.16 -1.40 -5.03
N ALA A 40 -12.72 -2.61 -4.96
CA ALA A 40 -12.93 -3.30 -3.68
C ALA A 40 -11.60 -3.75 -3.06
N LEU A 41 -10.64 -4.15 -3.89
CA LEU A 41 -9.31 -4.56 -3.45
C LEU A 41 -8.49 -3.36 -2.95
N ILE A 42 -8.61 -2.19 -3.62
CA ILE A 42 -8.03 -0.93 -3.16
C ILE A 42 -8.61 -0.57 -1.78
N ALA A 43 -9.93 -0.60 -1.60
CA ALA A 43 -10.55 -0.27 -0.31
C ALA A 43 -10.14 -1.24 0.81
N ASP A 44 -10.15 -2.55 0.54
CA ASP A 44 -9.70 -3.59 1.46
C ASP A 44 -8.23 -3.36 1.87
N VAL A 45 -7.34 -3.11 0.90
CA VAL A 45 -5.91 -2.87 1.14
C VAL A 45 -5.70 -1.55 1.87
N THR A 46 -6.43 -0.48 1.56
CA THR A 46 -6.36 0.79 2.30
C THR A 46 -6.79 0.62 3.76
N VAL A 47 -7.85 -0.16 4.01
CA VAL A 47 -8.32 -0.48 5.37
C VAL A 47 -7.33 -1.38 6.12
N ALA A 48 -6.76 -2.38 5.45
CA ALA A 48 -5.74 -3.24 6.04
C ALA A 48 -4.45 -2.47 6.32
N ALA A 49 -4.00 -1.65 5.38
CA ALA A 49 -2.85 -0.77 5.54
C ALA A 49 -3.06 0.16 6.75
N SER A 50 -4.24 0.76 6.90
CA SER A 50 -4.56 1.61 8.06
C SER A 50 -4.48 0.87 9.41
N GLN A 51 -4.65 -0.46 9.42
CA GLN A 51 -4.52 -1.30 10.62
C GLN A 51 -3.09 -1.81 10.84
N TRP A 52 -2.22 -1.71 9.84
CA TRP A 52 -0.87 -2.22 9.90
C TRP A 52 0.08 -1.16 10.48
N PRO A 53 0.90 -1.52 11.49
CA PRO A 53 1.73 -0.56 12.21
C PRO A 53 2.75 0.16 11.30
N GLN A 54 3.14 -0.45 10.19
CA GLN A 54 4.07 0.12 9.21
C GLN A 54 3.48 1.26 8.36
N PHE A 55 2.16 1.39 8.30
CA PHE A 55 1.50 2.53 7.68
C PHE A 55 1.05 3.58 8.70
N GLN A 56 1.22 3.33 10.01
CA GLN A 56 0.94 4.34 11.02
C GLN A 56 1.92 5.50 10.86
N GLY A 57 1.40 6.64 10.41
CA GLY A 57 2.18 7.84 10.11
C GLY A 57 2.17 8.23 8.63
N PHE A 58 1.61 7.39 7.75
CA PHE A 58 1.31 7.75 6.36
C PHE A 58 -0.14 8.18 6.24
N ASP A 59 -0.40 9.15 5.36
CA ASP A 59 -1.76 9.59 5.11
C ASP A 59 -2.54 8.49 4.36
N VAL A 60 -3.83 8.35 4.69
CA VAL A 60 -4.71 7.37 4.03
C VAL A 60 -4.83 7.65 2.55
N TYR A 61 -4.84 8.93 2.14
CA TYR A 61 -4.92 9.32 0.74
C TYR A 61 -3.62 8.99 -0.03
N GLU A 62 -2.45 9.17 0.60
CA GLU A 62 -1.16 8.79 0.01
C GLU A 62 -1.04 7.28 -0.15
N THR A 63 -1.49 6.53 0.87
CA THR A 63 -1.51 5.07 0.84
C THR A 63 -2.45 4.56 -0.24
N GLU A 64 -3.67 5.11 -0.34
CA GLU A 64 -4.63 4.76 -1.39
C GLU A 64 -4.09 5.05 -2.79
N ALA A 65 -3.45 6.20 -3.00
CA ALA A 65 -2.84 6.55 -4.29
C ALA A 65 -1.76 5.53 -4.71
N VAL A 66 -0.92 5.10 -3.77
CA VAL A 66 0.12 4.10 -4.02
C VAL A 66 -0.48 2.71 -4.27
N VAL A 67 -1.51 2.32 -3.51
CA VAL A 67 -2.27 1.08 -3.71
C VAL A 67 -2.88 1.05 -5.11
N ARG A 68 -3.50 2.15 -5.53
CA ARG A 68 -4.03 2.31 -6.89
C ARG A 68 -2.95 2.20 -7.94
N GLU A 69 -1.83 2.92 -7.79
CA GLU A 69 -0.72 2.85 -8.74
C GLU A 69 -0.21 1.41 -8.91
N ILE A 70 -0.08 0.65 -7.81
CA ILE A 70 0.43 -0.74 -7.86
C ILE A 70 -0.61 -1.70 -8.46
N LEU A 71 -1.88 -1.55 -8.12
CA LEU A 71 -2.95 -2.44 -8.60
C LEU A 71 -3.38 -2.14 -10.05
N GLU A 72 -3.35 -0.87 -10.46
CA GLU A 72 -3.67 -0.47 -11.85
C GLU A 72 -2.48 -0.75 -12.80
N ALA A 73 -1.26 -0.91 -12.29
CA ALA A 73 -0.07 -1.25 -13.08
C ALA A 73 0.21 -2.77 -13.21
N ALA A 74 -0.56 -3.64 -12.54
CA ALA A 74 -0.36 -5.10 -12.49
C ALA A 74 -1.35 -5.86 -13.39
#